data_AF-A0A6S6NY73-F1
#
_entry.id   AF-A0A6S6NY73-F1
#
_cell.length_a   1.000
_cell.length_b   1.000
_cell.length_c   1.000
_cell.angle_alpha   90.00
_cell.angle_beta   90.00
_cell.angle_gamma   90.00
#
_symmetry.space_group_name_H-M   'P 1'
#
loop_
_entity.id
_entity.type
_entity.pdbx_description
1 polymer ?
#
loop_
_entity_poly.entity_id
_entity_poly.type
_entity_poly.pdbx_seq_one_letter_code
_entity_poly.pdbx_strand_id
1 'polypeptide(L)'
;MPVSHSVESSAESFERVRRAYTDVMTVAAPEPQSPAMARLLEFVFVEVWQRPALSRRERRFVTLACVAAADAETPLRDHVYAALNSGDVTITEIREAVLHFAVYAGWPKAARFNMIVDELWERINTENGLEPPQPEPLLPMATPSDPEDRLATGEQAFKDINCLAFAPTRDNPYSGAGILNFVFGEMWLRPGLGRKERRLITVTCVAFQDAPYPILSHVYAALKSRDLSFDEIDELALHFAAHYGWPKAAHLDQTIAEQKQRVSREWDAEAG
;
A
#
# COMPACT_ATOMS: atom_id res chain seq x y z
N MET A 1 52.05 -10.81 7.65
CA MET A 1 51.02 -11.81 7.30
C MET A 1 49.95 -11.09 6.52
N PRO A 2 49.62 -11.49 5.27
CA PRO A 2 48.54 -10.84 4.55
C PRO A 2 47.21 -11.30 5.17
N VAL A 3 46.34 -10.34 5.48
CA VAL A 3 44.99 -10.60 5.95
C VAL A 3 44.20 -11.13 4.76
N SER A 4 43.87 -12.42 4.83
CA SER A 4 42.87 -13.08 4.00
C SER A 4 41.53 -12.39 4.23
N HIS A 5 41.19 -11.37 3.43
CA HIS A 5 39.81 -10.92 3.31
C HIS A 5 39.08 -11.91 2.41
N SER A 6 38.42 -12.83 3.12
CA SER A 6 37.62 -13.98 2.71
C SER A 6 36.74 -13.80 1.48
N VAL A 7 37.07 -14.53 0.41
CA VAL A 7 36.16 -14.86 -0.70
C VAL A 7 34.87 -15.53 -0.20
N GLU A 8 34.91 -16.20 0.97
CA GLU A 8 33.74 -16.76 1.65
C GLU A 8 32.69 -15.69 2.04
N SER A 9 33.12 -14.49 2.49
CA SER A 9 32.18 -13.42 2.88
C SER A 9 31.39 -12.84 1.70
N SER A 10 31.96 -12.86 0.49
CA SER A 10 31.27 -12.37 -0.71
C SER A 10 30.27 -13.39 -1.25
N ALA A 11 30.57 -14.69 -1.14
CA ALA A 11 29.67 -15.75 -1.61
C ALA A 11 28.44 -15.87 -0.71
N GLU A 12 28.61 -15.80 0.61
CA GLU A 12 27.48 -15.79 1.57
C GLU A 12 26.61 -14.54 1.42
N SER A 13 27.22 -13.37 1.19
CA SER A 13 26.48 -12.13 0.94
C SER A 13 25.66 -12.21 -0.37
N PHE A 14 26.24 -12.77 -1.43
CA PHE A 14 25.55 -12.96 -2.71
C PHE A 14 24.38 -13.95 -2.61
N GLU A 15 24.57 -15.06 -1.90
CA GLU A 15 23.50 -16.04 -1.68
C GLU A 15 22.36 -15.46 -0.83
N ARG A 16 22.69 -14.65 0.19
CA ARG A 16 21.69 -13.93 0.99
C ARG A 16 20.85 -12.99 0.13
N VAL A 17 21.50 -12.22 -0.74
CA VAL A 17 20.83 -11.34 -1.72
C VAL A 17 19.93 -12.14 -2.65
N ARG A 18 20.46 -13.21 -3.26
CA ARG A 18 19.72 -14.04 -4.20
C ARG A 18 18.46 -14.63 -3.55
N ARG A 19 18.60 -15.17 -2.33
CA ARG A 19 17.49 -15.72 -1.57
C ARG A 19 16.44 -14.66 -1.23
N ALA A 20 16.85 -13.50 -0.72
CA ALA A 20 15.94 -12.43 -0.34
C ALA A 20 15.15 -11.90 -1.55
N TYR A 21 15.82 -11.67 -2.67
CA TYR A 21 15.16 -11.23 -3.90
C TYR A 21 14.20 -12.30 -4.42
N THR A 22 14.62 -13.57 -4.51
CA THR A 22 13.76 -14.64 -5.03
C THR A 22 12.55 -14.90 -4.14
N ASP A 23 12.69 -14.79 -2.82
CA ASP A 23 11.55 -14.89 -1.90
C ASP A 23 10.50 -13.80 -2.16
N VAL A 24 10.93 -12.57 -2.43
CA VAL A 24 10.03 -11.45 -2.68
C VAL A 24 9.52 -11.42 -4.12
N MET A 25 10.37 -11.65 -5.12
CA MET A 25 10.02 -11.46 -6.54
C MET A 25 9.57 -12.73 -7.23
N THR A 26 9.67 -13.89 -6.58
CA THR A 26 9.30 -15.22 -7.11
C THR A 26 10.05 -15.63 -8.38
N VAL A 27 11.11 -14.91 -8.72
CA VAL A 27 11.97 -15.16 -9.88
C VAL A 27 13.44 -15.11 -9.45
N ALA A 28 14.34 -15.62 -10.29
CA ALA A 28 15.77 -15.56 -10.02
C ALA A 28 16.26 -14.12 -9.90
N ALA A 29 17.13 -13.87 -8.91
CA ALA A 29 17.76 -12.56 -8.76
C ALA A 29 18.67 -12.25 -9.95
N PRO A 30 18.63 -11.02 -10.50
CA PRO A 30 19.56 -10.61 -11.53
C PRO A 30 20.97 -10.49 -10.96
N GLU A 31 21.99 -10.72 -11.80
CA GLU A 31 23.36 -10.40 -11.42
C GLU A 31 23.55 -8.87 -11.39
N PRO A 32 24.12 -8.29 -10.32
CA PRO A 32 24.31 -6.86 -10.23
C PRO A 32 25.41 -6.38 -11.18
N GLN A 33 25.01 -5.71 -12.26
CA GLN A 33 25.95 -5.14 -13.25
C GLN A 33 26.34 -3.68 -12.97
N SER A 34 25.74 -3.05 -11.95
CA SER A 34 25.98 -1.65 -11.61
C SER A 34 25.87 -1.40 -10.10
N PRO A 35 26.46 -0.29 -9.58
CA PRO A 35 26.28 0.09 -8.18
C PRO A 35 24.82 0.29 -7.79
N ALA A 36 23.99 0.82 -8.70
CA ALA A 36 22.56 0.99 -8.47
C ALA A 36 21.85 -0.36 -8.29
N MET A 37 22.14 -1.35 -9.15
CA MET A 37 21.57 -2.68 -9.03
C MET A 37 22.04 -3.39 -7.76
N ALA A 38 23.32 -3.29 -7.42
CA ALA A 38 23.86 -3.85 -6.18
C ALA A 38 23.16 -3.26 -4.94
N ARG A 39 22.94 -1.94 -4.90
CA ARG A 39 22.22 -1.28 -3.81
C ARG A 39 20.73 -1.61 -3.79
N LEU A 40 20.08 -1.73 -4.94
CA LEU A 40 18.68 -2.19 -5.01
C LEU A 40 18.56 -3.57 -4.34
N LEU A 41 19.39 -4.51 -4.75
CA LEU A 41 19.37 -5.87 -4.22
C LEU A 41 19.71 -5.94 -2.72
N GLU A 42 20.74 -5.23 -2.29
CA GLU A 42 21.19 -5.27 -0.89
C GLU A 42 20.28 -4.43 0.03
N PHE A 43 20.11 -3.14 -0.25
CA PHE A 43 19.34 -2.27 0.63
C PHE A 43 17.83 -2.59 0.58
N VAL A 44 17.24 -2.68 -0.62
CA VAL A 44 15.78 -2.86 -0.70
C VAL A 44 15.40 -4.28 -0.30
N PHE A 45 15.96 -5.31 -0.93
CA PHE A 45 15.47 -6.67 -0.71
C PHE A 45 16.01 -7.36 0.55
N VAL A 46 17.25 -7.08 0.96
CA VAL A 46 17.82 -7.67 2.17
C VAL A 46 17.56 -6.80 3.39
N GLU A 47 17.83 -5.50 3.34
CA GLU A 47 17.72 -4.67 4.54
C GLU A 47 16.31 -4.17 4.82
N VAL A 48 15.52 -3.81 3.81
CA VAL A 48 14.17 -3.25 4.00
C VAL A 48 13.09 -4.34 4.03
N TRP A 49 13.01 -5.19 3.00
CA TRP A 49 11.95 -6.22 2.90
C TRP A 49 11.97 -7.27 4.02
N GLN A 50 13.12 -7.50 4.66
CA GLN A 50 13.28 -8.54 5.70
C GLN A 50 12.93 -8.05 7.11
N ARG A 51 12.59 -6.77 7.29
CA ARG A 51 12.30 -6.21 8.61
C ARG A 51 10.93 -6.68 9.13
N PRO A 52 10.78 -6.98 10.43
CA PRO A 52 9.64 -7.73 10.93
C PRO A 52 8.38 -6.90 11.23
N ALA A 53 8.50 -5.57 11.33
CA ALA A 53 7.40 -4.71 11.78
C ALA A 53 6.23 -4.62 10.78
N LEU A 54 6.49 -4.88 9.49
CA LEU A 54 5.45 -5.14 8.48
C LEU A 54 5.67 -6.51 7.87
N SER A 55 4.59 -7.28 7.76
CA SER A 55 4.58 -8.55 7.03
C SER A 55 4.86 -8.34 5.55
N ARG A 56 5.32 -9.41 4.87
CA ARG A 56 5.56 -9.40 3.42
C ARG A 56 4.31 -8.95 2.64
N ARG A 57 3.14 -9.43 3.06
CA ARG A 57 1.84 -9.04 2.51
C ARG A 57 1.57 -7.54 2.64
N GLU A 58 1.76 -6.96 3.81
CA GLU A 58 1.52 -5.52 4.03
C GLU A 58 2.48 -4.67 3.18
N ARG A 59 3.74 -5.10 3.06
CA ARG A 59 4.72 -4.48 2.16
C ARG A 59 4.28 -4.51 0.69
N ARG A 60 3.56 -5.55 0.23
CA ARG A 60 3.00 -5.59 -1.14
C ARG A 60 2.11 -4.39 -1.41
N PHE A 61 1.18 -4.08 -0.49
CA PHE A 61 0.24 -2.98 -0.71
C PHE A 61 0.93 -1.62 -0.76
N VAL A 62 1.97 -1.41 0.07
CA VAL A 62 2.81 -0.20 0.03
C VAL A 62 3.59 -0.13 -1.29
N THR A 63 4.30 -1.22 -1.65
CA THR A 63 5.13 -1.26 -2.87
C THR A 63 4.28 -1.09 -4.13
N LEU A 64 3.16 -1.80 -4.26
CA LEU A 64 2.27 -1.71 -5.42
C LEU A 64 1.74 -0.29 -5.61
N ALA A 65 1.32 0.39 -4.53
CA ALA A 65 0.92 1.79 -4.60
C ALA A 65 2.07 2.70 -5.05
N CYS A 66 3.29 2.49 -4.53
CA CYS A 66 4.48 3.26 -4.93
C CYS A 66 4.81 3.09 -6.42
N VAL A 67 4.96 1.85 -6.90
CA VAL A 67 5.38 1.60 -8.29
C VAL A 67 4.27 1.96 -9.30
N ALA A 68 3.00 1.82 -8.91
CA ALA A 68 1.87 2.32 -9.72
C ALA A 68 1.87 3.84 -9.82
N ALA A 69 2.18 4.55 -8.73
CA ALA A 69 2.24 6.01 -8.71
C ALA A 69 3.47 6.57 -9.44
N ALA A 70 4.59 5.85 -9.43
CA ALA A 70 5.85 6.25 -10.05
C ALA A 70 5.85 6.17 -11.58
N ASP A 71 4.77 5.65 -12.19
CA ASP A 71 4.70 5.39 -13.63
C ASP A 71 5.77 4.42 -14.15
N ALA A 72 6.31 3.60 -13.25
CA ALA A 72 7.34 2.62 -13.56
C ALA A 72 6.69 1.29 -13.97
N GLU A 73 6.37 1.14 -15.25
CA GLU A 73 5.62 -0.01 -15.75
C GLU A 73 6.32 -1.35 -15.50
N THR A 74 7.64 -1.46 -15.76
CA THR A 74 8.38 -2.71 -15.54
C THR A 74 8.36 -3.14 -14.07
N PRO A 75 8.75 -2.30 -13.09
CA PRO A 75 8.60 -2.64 -11.67
C PRO A 75 7.16 -2.95 -11.25
N LEU A 76 6.16 -2.24 -11.79
CA LEU A 76 4.76 -2.53 -11.51
C LEU A 76 4.38 -3.93 -11.98
N ARG A 77 4.76 -4.32 -13.19
CA ARG A 77 4.56 -5.68 -13.72
C ARG A 77 5.24 -6.72 -12.84
N ASP A 78 6.52 -6.51 -12.51
CA ASP A 78 7.29 -7.48 -11.72
C ASP A 78 6.68 -7.68 -10.31
N HIS A 79 6.25 -6.59 -9.65
CA HIS A 79 5.64 -6.68 -8.33
C HIS A 79 4.21 -7.23 -8.34
N VAL A 80 3.42 -6.96 -9.38
CA VAL A 80 2.08 -7.56 -9.55
C VAL A 80 2.21 -9.07 -9.76
N TYR A 81 3.12 -9.48 -10.65
CA TYR A 81 3.40 -10.90 -10.88
C TYR A 81 3.81 -11.57 -9.57
N ALA A 82 4.79 -11.01 -8.87
CA ALA A 82 5.29 -11.58 -7.63
C ALA A 82 4.23 -11.63 -6.51
N ALA A 83 3.39 -10.60 -6.37
CA ALA A 83 2.32 -10.56 -5.37
C ALA A 83 1.28 -11.67 -5.58
N LEU A 84 0.85 -11.87 -6.82
CA LEU A 84 -0.12 -12.91 -7.20
C LEU A 84 0.51 -14.31 -7.17
N ASN A 85 1.70 -14.46 -7.75
CA ASN A 85 2.38 -15.75 -7.90
C ASN A 85 2.82 -16.34 -6.55
N SER A 86 3.20 -15.50 -5.58
CA SER A 86 3.51 -15.94 -4.21
C SER A 86 2.27 -16.28 -3.38
N GLY A 87 1.08 -15.85 -3.80
CA GLY A 87 -0.14 -15.92 -3.01
C GLY A 87 -0.19 -14.92 -1.84
N ASP A 88 0.74 -13.96 -1.75
CA ASP A 88 0.72 -12.91 -0.72
C ASP A 88 -0.56 -12.05 -0.81
N VAL A 89 -1.06 -11.85 -2.03
CA VAL A 89 -2.27 -11.09 -2.34
C VAL A 89 -3.12 -11.89 -3.33
N THR A 90 -4.41 -12.03 -3.05
CA THR A 90 -5.35 -12.70 -3.94
C THR A 90 -5.76 -11.79 -5.11
N ILE A 91 -6.31 -12.38 -6.18
CA ILE A 91 -6.85 -11.61 -7.31
C ILE A 91 -7.96 -10.64 -6.88
N THR A 92 -8.84 -11.05 -5.95
CA THR A 92 -9.90 -10.20 -5.41
C THR A 92 -9.32 -9.00 -4.67
N GLU A 93 -8.33 -9.23 -3.80
CA GLU A 93 -7.70 -8.17 -3.01
C GLU A 93 -6.92 -7.18 -3.86
N ILE A 94 -6.16 -7.64 -4.87
CA ILE A 94 -5.40 -6.71 -5.72
C ILE A 94 -6.33 -5.85 -6.57
N ARG A 95 -7.46 -6.38 -7.05
CA ARG A 95 -8.47 -5.61 -7.79
C ARG A 95 -9.13 -4.55 -6.91
N GLU A 96 -9.48 -4.89 -5.67
CA GLU A 96 -9.99 -3.93 -4.69
C GLU A 96 -8.90 -2.91 -4.27
N ALA A 97 -7.62 -3.31 -4.24
CA ALA A 97 -6.50 -2.40 -4.01
C ALA A 97 -6.31 -1.42 -5.17
N VAL A 98 -6.45 -1.86 -6.42
CA VAL A 98 -6.44 -1.00 -7.62
C VAL A 98 -7.59 0.02 -7.57
N LEU A 99 -8.79 -0.42 -7.21
CA LEU A 99 -9.95 0.46 -7.06
C LEU A 99 -9.73 1.50 -5.96
N HIS A 100 -9.23 1.07 -4.80
CA HIS A 100 -8.91 1.97 -3.69
C HIS A 100 -7.79 2.95 -4.06
N PHE A 101 -6.76 2.46 -4.78
CA PHE A 101 -5.71 3.30 -5.35
C PHE A 101 -6.28 4.34 -6.33
N ALA A 102 -7.29 4.02 -7.14
CA ALA A 102 -7.93 4.97 -8.05
C ALA A 102 -8.53 6.19 -7.34
N VAL A 103 -9.12 5.97 -6.15
CA VAL A 103 -9.71 7.04 -5.33
C VAL A 103 -8.65 8.06 -4.92
N TYR A 104 -7.47 7.58 -4.55
CA TYR A 104 -6.42 8.43 -4.02
C TYR A 104 -5.45 8.93 -5.09
N ALA A 105 -5.11 8.11 -6.08
CA ALA A 105 -4.07 8.40 -7.09
C ALA A 105 -4.63 8.72 -8.49
N GLY A 106 -5.95 8.64 -8.66
CA GLY A 106 -6.65 8.94 -9.90
C GLY A 106 -6.83 7.75 -10.84
N TRP A 107 -7.94 7.80 -11.58
CA TRP A 107 -8.37 6.75 -12.52
C TRP A 107 -7.37 6.39 -13.62
N PRO A 108 -6.63 7.33 -14.26
CA PRO A 108 -5.70 6.97 -15.33
C PRO A 108 -4.58 6.02 -14.88
N LYS A 109 -3.98 6.26 -13.71
CA LYS A 109 -2.94 5.39 -13.14
C LYS A 109 -3.53 4.05 -12.72
N ALA A 110 -4.71 4.06 -12.12
CA ALA A 110 -5.41 2.84 -11.74
C ALA A 110 -5.83 1.98 -12.95
N ALA A 111 -6.24 2.60 -14.06
CA ALA A 111 -6.58 1.87 -15.29
C ALA A 111 -5.37 1.10 -15.83
N ARG A 112 -4.19 1.74 -15.90
CA ARG A 112 -2.94 1.04 -16.27
C ARG A 112 -2.60 -0.08 -15.29
N PHE A 113 -2.74 0.18 -13.99
CA PHE A 113 -2.52 -0.84 -12.97
C PHE A 113 -3.47 -2.04 -13.15
N ASN A 114 -4.77 -1.80 -13.38
CA ASN A 114 -5.74 -2.86 -13.65
C ASN A 114 -5.38 -3.70 -14.88
N MET A 115 -4.99 -3.04 -15.99
CA MET A 115 -4.60 -3.76 -17.22
C MET A 115 -3.43 -4.73 -16.96
N ILE A 116 -2.44 -4.30 -16.16
CA ILE A 116 -1.30 -5.14 -15.78
C ILE A 116 -1.72 -6.29 -14.86
N VAL A 117 -2.66 -6.05 -13.94
CA VAL A 117 -3.23 -7.10 -13.09
C VAL A 117 -3.90 -8.18 -13.93
N ASP A 118 -4.78 -7.79 -14.86
CA ASP A 118 -5.51 -8.76 -15.68
C ASP A 118 -4.56 -9.56 -16.59
N GLU A 119 -3.58 -8.89 -17.23
CA GLU A 119 -2.57 -9.55 -18.07
C GLU A 119 -1.73 -10.56 -17.28
N LEU A 120 -1.24 -10.18 -16.10
CA LEU A 120 -0.38 -11.06 -15.32
C LEU A 120 -1.15 -12.18 -14.64
N TRP A 121 -2.43 -11.96 -14.31
CA TRP A 121 -3.29 -13.02 -13.81
C TRP A 121 -3.52 -14.10 -14.88
N GLU A 122 -3.80 -13.71 -16.13
CA GLU A 122 -3.89 -14.64 -17.25
C GLU A 122 -2.57 -15.40 -17.49
N ARG A 123 -1.44 -14.67 -17.47
CA ARG A 123 -0.10 -15.26 -17.62
C ARG A 123 0.18 -16.31 -16.54
N ILE A 124 -0.05 -16.00 -15.26
CA ILE A 124 0.21 -16.92 -14.14
C ILE A 124 -0.64 -18.18 -14.27
N ASN A 125 -1.91 -18.07 -14.66
CA ASN A 125 -2.75 -19.25 -14.88
C ASN A 125 -2.21 -20.11 -16.03
N THR A 126 -1.83 -19.50 -17.14
CA THR A 126 -1.24 -20.19 -18.30
C THR A 126 0.08 -20.90 -17.94
N GLU A 127 0.97 -20.23 -17.20
CA GLU A 127 2.23 -20.81 -16.72
C GLU A 127 2.00 -22.00 -15.78
N ASN A 128 0.90 -21.99 -15.03
CA ASN A 128 0.47 -23.10 -14.16
C ASN A 128 -0.34 -24.19 -14.89
N GLY A 129 -0.50 -24.09 -16.22
CA GLY A 129 -1.29 -25.04 -17.01
C GLY A 129 -2.79 -24.98 -16.75
N LEU A 130 -3.28 -23.88 -16.16
CA LEU A 130 -4.69 -23.61 -15.92
C LEU A 130 -5.27 -22.79 -17.08
N GLU A 131 -6.54 -23.00 -17.39
CA GLU A 131 -7.25 -22.12 -18.32
C GLU A 131 -7.39 -20.71 -17.71
N PRO A 132 -7.37 -19.65 -18.54
CA PRO A 132 -7.64 -18.30 -18.07
C PRO A 132 -8.97 -18.24 -17.31
N PRO A 133 -8.98 -17.76 -16.06
CA PRO A 133 -10.17 -17.74 -15.25
C PRO A 133 -11.21 -16.80 -15.86
N GLN A 134 -12.47 -17.25 -15.86
CA GLN A 134 -13.59 -16.41 -16.28
C GLN A 134 -13.71 -15.19 -15.35
N PRO A 135 -14.17 -14.03 -15.88
CA PRO A 135 -14.41 -12.86 -15.05
C PRO A 135 -15.34 -13.18 -13.88
N GLU A 136 -14.88 -12.96 -12.65
CA GLU A 136 -15.71 -13.11 -11.46
C GLU A 136 -16.79 -12.01 -11.42
N PRO A 137 -18.00 -12.31 -10.91
CA PRO A 137 -19.01 -11.29 -10.67
C PRO A 137 -18.48 -10.17 -9.76
N LEU A 138 -18.88 -8.93 -10.04
CA LEU A 138 -18.53 -7.79 -9.18
C LEU A 138 -19.05 -8.03 -7.76
N LEU A 139 -18.22 -7.67 -6.78
CA LEU A 139 -18.64 -7.72 -5.37
C LEU A 139 -19.85 -6.81 -5.14
N PRO A 140 -20.83 -7.24 -4.33
CA PRO A 140 -22.04 -6.47 -4.08
C PRO A 140 -21.70 -5.15 -3.36
N MET A 141 -22.54 -4.14 -3.57
CA MET A 141 -22.42 -2.91 -2.79
C MET A 141 -22.73 -3.18 -1.32
N ALA A 142 -21.90 -2.64 -0.43
CA ALA A 142 -22.09 -2.75 1.01
C ALA A 142 -23.09 -1.71 1.56
N THR A 143 -23.47 -0.71 0.76
CA THR A 143 -24.30 0.41 1.19
C THR A 143 -25.66 0.44 0.49
N PRO A 144 -26.66 1.10 1.11
CA PRO A 144 -28.00 1.18 0.56
C PRO A 144 -28.06 1.74 -0.87
N SER A 145 -29.03 1.25 -1.64
CA SER A 145 -29.29 1.76 -2.99
C SER A 145 -29.92 3.15 -2.98
N ASP A 146 -30.66 3.50 -1.92
CA ASP A 146 -31.26 4.82 -1.77
C ASP A 146 -30.17 5.91 -1.61
N PRO A 147 -30.23 7.02 -2.37
CA PRO A 147 -29.20 8.06 -2.35
C PRO A 147 -29.02 8.74 -1.00
N GLU A 148 -30.10 9.01 -0.26
CA GLU A 148 -30.03 9.72 1.02
C GLU A 148 -29.48 8.80 2.11
N ASP A 149 -29.94 7.55 2.15
CA ASP A 149 -29.42 6.54 3.08
C ASP A 149 -27.93 6.25 2.82
N ARG A 150 -27.49 6.26 1.56
CA ARG A 150 -26.07 6.11 1.21
C ARG A 150 -25.24 7.31 1.68
N LEU A 151 -25.73 8.53 1.51
CA LEU A 151 -25.07 9.74 2.02
C LEU A 151 -24.95 9.71 3.55
N ALA A 152 -26.02 9.33 4.25
CA ALA A 152 -26.00 9.18 5.71
C ALA A 152 -25.00 8.10 6.16
N THR A 153 -24.93 6.98 5.44
CA THR A 153 -23.91 5.94 5.64
C THR A 153 -22.50 6.52 5.45
N GLY A 154 -22.31 7.31 4.41
CA GLY A 154 -21.06 7.97 4.10
C GLY A 154 -20.60 8.97 5.16
N GLU A 155 -21.51 9.75 5.75
CA GLU A 155 -21.20 10.63 6.87
C GLU A 155 -20.76 9.87 8.10
N GLN A 156 -21.43 8.75 8.40
CA GLN A 156 -21.06 7.91 9.53
C GLN A 156 -19.70 7.25 9.29
N ALA A 157 -19.49 6.66 8.12
CA ALA A 157 -18.24 6.06 7.71
C ALA A 157 -17.09 7.09 7.70
N PHE A 158 -17.31 8.32 7.26
CA PHE A 158 -16.32 9.39 7.31
C PHE A 158 -15.82 9.63 8.73
N LYS A 159 -16.74 9.76 9.70
CA LYS A 159 -16.41 9.97 11.11
C LYS A 159 -15.64 8.78 11.68
N ASP A 160 -16.11 7.57 11.44
CA ASP A 160 -15.56 6.34 12.02
C ASP A 160 -14.19 5.97 11.42
N ILE A 161 -14.01 6.17 10.11
CA ILE A 161 -12.77 5.86 9.40
C ILE A 161 -11.70 6.90 9.71
N ASN A 162 -12.07 8.18 9.85
CA ASN A 162 -11.11 9.26 10.11
C ASN A 162 -10.94 9.59 11.60
N CYS A 163 -11.73 8.96 12.48
CA CYS A 163 -11.76 9.24 13.92
C CYS A 163 -12.06 10.73 14.20
N LEU A 164 -13.08 11.27 13.53
CA LEU A 164 -13.52 12.66 13.65
C LEU A 164 -14.95 12.74 14.19
N ALA A 165 -15.23 13.79 14.96
CA ALA A 165 -16.56 14.01 15.54
C ALA A 165 -17.60 14.52 14.52
N PHE A 166 -17.15 15.04 13.38
CA PHE A 166 -18.01 15.65 12.37
C PHE A 166 -17.63 15.16 10.97
N ALA A 167 -18.63 15.20 10.08
CA ALA A 167 -18.47 15.02 8.65
C ALA A 167 -18.54 16.39 7.94
N PRO A 168 -17.94 16.55 6.75
CA PRO A 168 -18.12 17.76 5.94
C PRO A 168 -19.59 17.99 5.58
N THR A 169 -19.94 19.24 5.29
CA THR A 169 -21.27 19.61 4.78
C THR A 169 -21.50 19.07 3.36
N ARG A 170 -22.76 18.81 3.00
CA ARG A 170 -23.18 18.37 1.66
C ARG A 170 -23.39 19.54 0.68
N ASP A 171 -22.77 20.69 0.93
CA ASP A 171 -23.08 21.96 0.23
C ASP A 171 -22.47 22.07 -1.17
N ASN A 172 -21.61 21.13 -1.57
CA ASN A 172 -20.98 21.10 -2.87
C ASN A 172 -20.81 19.66 -3.41
N PRO A 173 -20.69 19.48 -4.75
CA PRO A 173 -20.56 18.16 -5.35
C PRO A 173 -19.32 17.39 -4.89
N TYR A 174 -18.22 18.09 -4.60
CA TYR A 174 -17.00 17.44 -4.12
C TYR A 174 -17.24 16.75 -2.78
N SER A 175 -17.89 17.42 -1.84
CA SER A 175 -18.14 16.89 -0.48
C SER A 175 -19.32 15.93 -0.46
N GLY A 176 -20.45 16.28 -1.08
CA GLY A 176 -21.64 15.44 -1.13
C GLY A 176 -21.45 14.20 -2.01
N ALA A 177 -21.27 14.39 -3.32
CA ALA A 177 -21.19 13.28 -4.27
C ALA A 177 -19.83 12.57 -4.25
N GLY A 178 -18.74 13.31 -4.06
CA GLY A 178 -17.39 12.75 -4.02
C GLY A 178 -17.08 12.11 -2.66
N ILE A 179 -16.86 12.92 -1.63
CA ILE A 179 -16.38 12.45 -0.33
C ILE A 179 -17.41 11.55 0.37
N LEU A 180 -18.62 12.06 0.59
CA LEU A 180 -19.61 11.36 1.41
C LEU A 180 -20.26 10.21 0.66
N ASN A 181 -20.72 10.43 -0.58
CA ASN A 181 -21.40 9.37 -1.32
C ASN A 181 -20.42 8.31 -1.88
N PHE A 182 -19.39 8.72 -2.62
CA PHE A 182 -18.49 7.78 -3.31
C PHE A 182 -17.36 7.26 -2.42
N VAL A 183 -16.55 8.13 -1.80
CA VAL A 183 -15.36 7.69 -1.05
C VAL A 183 -15.74 6.93 0.22
N PHE A 184 -16.49 7.55 1.12
CA PHE A 184 -16.83 6.95 2.42
C PHE A 184 -18.15 6.19 2.40
N GLY A 185 -19.09 6.56 1.54
CA GLY A 185 -20.37 5.88 1.34
C GLY A 185 -20.30 4.66 0.42
N GLU A 186 -19.14 4.38 -0.19
CA GLU A 186 -18.95 3.19 -1.01
C GLU A 186 -17.54 2.63 -0.87
N MET A 187 -16.50 3.34 -1.35
CA MET A 187 -15.18 2.77 -1.60
C MET A 187 -14.50 2.17 -0.35
N TRP A 188 -14.57 2.85 0.79
CA TRP A 188 -14.00 2.34 2.04
C TRP A 188 -14.77 1.16 2.64
N LEU A 189 -16.03 0.97 2.27
CA LEU A 189 -16.93 -0.04 2.83
C LEU A 189 -17.02 -1.29 1.95
N ARG A 190 -16.41 -1.27 0.76
CA ARG A 190 -16.41 -2.41 -0.16
C ARG A 190 -15.74 -3.64 0.47
N PRO A 191 -16.32 -4.84 0.29
CA PRO A 191 -15.71 -6.08 0.76
C PRO A 191 -14.49 -6.44 -0.09
N GLY A 192 -13.77 -7.50 0.28
CA GLY A 192 -12.64 -8.03 -0.49
C GLY A 192 -11.28 -7.38 -0.20
N LEU A 193 -11.25 -6.26 0.54
CA LEU A 193 -10.01 -5.69 1.06
C LEU A 193 -10.23 -5.09 2.46
N GLY A 194 -9.37 -5.50 3.40
CA GLY A 194 -9.45 -5.08 4.79
C GLY A 194 -9.13 -3.59 5.00
N ARG A 195 -9.61 -3.04 6.13
CA ARG A 195 -9.38 -1.64 6.50
C ARG A 195 -7.89 -1.32 6.67
N LYS A 196 -7.10 -2.27 7.18
CA LYS A 196 -5.64 -2.12 7.34
C LYS A 196 -4.95 -1.98 5.98
N GLU A 197 -5.25 -2.85 5.02
CA GLU A 197 -4.70 -2.76 3.67
C GLU A 197 -5.10 -1.46 2.97
N ARG A 198 -6.38 -1.06 3.08
CA ARG A 198 -6.85 0.26 2.61
C ARG A 198 -6.06 1.40 3.23
N ARG A 199 -5.73 1.30 4.53
CA ARG A 199 -4.93 2.30 5.24
C ARG A 199 -3.49 2.37 4.73
N LEU A 200 -2.84 1.23 4.51
CA LEU A 200 -1.49 1.16 3.94
C LEU A 200 -1.44 1.86 2.57
N ILE A 201 -2.41 1.57 1.70
CA ILE A 201 -2.53 2.20 0.36
C ILE A 201 -2.78 3.70 0.51
N THR A 202 -3.76 4.10 1.33
CA THR A 202 -4.11 5.52 1.50
C THR A 202 -2.96 6.35 2.03
N VAL A 203 -2.29 5.92 3.12
CA VAL A 203 -1.15 6.65 3.71
C VAL A 203 -0.02 6.77 2.68
N THR A 204 0.26 5.70 1.93
CA THR A 204 1.23 5.74 0.82
C THR A 204 0.82 6.76 -0.25
N CYS A 205 -0.46 6.78 -0.65
CA CYS A 205 -0.96 7.66 -1.69
C CYS A 205 -0.91 9.14 -1.33
N VAL A 206 -1.29 9.49 -0.10
CA VAL A 206 -1.23 10.88 0.34
C VAL A 206 0.20 11.35 0.57
N ALA A 207 1.11 10.44 0.95
CA ALA A 207 2.53 10.73 1.10
C ALA A 207 3.19 11.10 -0.24
N PHE A 208 2.88 10.42 -1.35
CA PHE A 208 3.45 10.80 -2.64
C PHE A 208 2.77 11.99 -3.32
N GLN A 209 1.56 12.37 -2.92
CA GLN A 209 0.86 13.53 -3.49
C GLN A 209 1.27 14.86 -2.86
N ASP A 210 2.00 14.83 -1.74
CA ASP A 210 2.41 16.01 -0.99
C ASP A 210 1.21 16.89 -0.60
N ALA A 211 0.06 16.27 -0.36
CA ALA A 211 -1.19 16.95 0.01
C ALA A 211 -1.24 17.13 1.53
N PRO A 212 -1.03 18.35 2.09
CA PRO A 212 -0.75 18.52 3.51
C PRO A 212 -1.92 18.16 4.44
N TYR A 213 -3.15 18.47 4.04
CA TYR A 213 -4.32 18.11 4.84
C TYR A 213 -4.60 16.60 4.79
N PRO A 214 -4.64 15.94 3.62
CA PRO A 214 -4.79 14.48 3.54
C PRO A 214 -3.71 13.67 4.26
N ILE A 215 -2.43 14.06 4.16
CA ILE A 215 -1.36 13.33 4.88
C ILE A 215 -1.57 13.40 6.39
N LEU A 216 -1.87 14.59 6.91
CA LEU A 216 -2.12 14.78 8.33
C LEU A 216 -3.35 13.99 8.80
N SER A 217 -4.48 14.09 8.09
CA SER A 217 -5.73 13.43 8.49
C SER A 217 -5.64 11.91 8.42
N HIS A 218 -5.02 11.35 7.37
CA HIS A 218 -4.95 9.90 7.21
C HIS A 218 -3.89 9.24 8.10
N VAL A 219 -2.76 9.92 8.39
CA VAL A 219 -1.79 9.45 9.38
C VAL A 219 -2.40 9.47 10.78
N TYR A 220 -3.09 10.55 11.15
CA TYR A 220 -3.85 10.63 12.40
C TYR A 220 -4.84 9.48 12.50
N ALA A 221 -5.68 9.28 11.48
CA ALA A 221 -6.69 8.25 11.46
C ALA A 221 -6.09 6.84 11.54
N ALA A 222 -5.00 6.56 10.83
CA ALA A 222 -4.29 5.28 10.88
C ALA A 222 -3.90 4.90 12.31
N LEU A 223 -3.32 5.87 13.02
CA LEU A 223 -2.86 5.69 14.39
C LEU A 223 -4.03 5.65 15.38
N LYS A 224 -4.92 6.64 15.34
CA LYS A 224 -6.04 6.80 16.30
C LYS A 224 -6.96 5.58 16.29
N SER A 225 -7.26 5.04 15.10
CA SER A 225 -8.09 3.83 14.96
C SER A 225 -7.36 2.53 15.23
N ARG A 226 -6.03 2.57 15.42
CA ARG A 226 -5.16 1.40 15.55
C ARG A 226 -5.18 0.48 14.31
N ASP A 227 -5.54 1.02 13.15
CA ASP A 227 -5.36 0.33 11.88
C ASP A 227 -3.88 0.02 11.64
N LEU A 228 -2.99 0.92 12.09
CA LEU A 228 -1.54 0.71 12.16
C LEU A 228 -1.03 1.02 13.56
N SER A 229 -0.12 0.17 14.05
CA SER A 229 0.67 0.44 15.26
C SER A 229 1.73 1.51 15.00
N PHE A 230 2.39 1.95 16.10
CA PHE A 230 3.50 2.90 16.00
C PHE A 230 4.69 2.32 15.24
N ASP A 231 4.99 1.03 15.43
CA ASP A 231 6.11 0.38 14.76
C ASP A 231 5.79 0.12 13.28
N GLU A 232 4.54 -0.25 12.98
CA GLU A 232 4.07 -0.50 11.61
C GLU A 232 4.11 0.77 10.75
N ILE A 233 3.70 1.93 11.30
CA ILE A 233 3.69 3.17 10.53
C ILE A 233 5.10 3.75 10.32
N ASP A 234 6.03 3.58 11.27
CA ASP A 234 7.45 3.93 11.08
C ASP A 234 8.08 3.05 9.99
N GLU A 235 7.76 1.75 10.03
CA GLU A 235 8.24 0.80 9.05
C GLU A 235 7.63 1.07 7.66
N LEU A 236 6.37 1.52 7.60
CA LEU A 236 5.76 2.01 6.35
C LEU A 236 6.55 3.19 5.81
N ALA A 237 6.93 4.18 6.63
CA ALA A 237 7.68 5.35 6.18
C ALA A 237 9.05 4.97 5.60
N LEU A 238 9.77 4.04 6.25
CA LEU A 238 11.03 3.51 5.73
C LEU A 238 10.83 2.76 4.39
N HIS A 239 9.83 1.88 4.32
CA HIS A 239 9.53 1.11 3.12
C HIS A 239 9.11 2.02 1.95
N PHE A 240 8.32 3.04 2.23
CA PHE A 240 7.96 4.11 1.29
C PHE A 240 9.20 4.88 0.82
N ALA A 241 10.12 5.25 1.72
CA ALA A 241 11.36 5.93 1.36
C ALA A 241 12.19 5.15 0.33
N ALA A 242 12.29 3.83 0.52
CA ALA A 242 13.04 2.95 -0.37
C ALA A 242 12.41 2.85 -1.79
N HIS A 243 11.09 3.00 -1.91
CA HIS A 243 10.38 2.84 -3.20
C HIS A 243 9.99 4.16 -3.87
N TYR A 244 9.85 5.25 -3.11
CA TYR A 244 9.32 6.52 -3.59
C TYR A 244 10.13 7.76 -3.17
N GLY A 245 11.26 7.54 -2.48
CA GLY A 245 12.29 8.55 -2.25
C GLY A 245 12.28 9.18 -0.86
N TRP A 246 13.49 9.44 -0.36
CA TRP A 246 13.74 9.97 0.98
C TRP A 246 13.12 11.34 1.29
N PRO A 247 13.11 12.34 0.38
CA PRO A 247 12.56 13.66 0.71
C PRO A 247 11.05 13.62 1.01
N LYS A 248 10.28 12.83 0.26
CA LYS A 248 8.85 12.64 0.52
C LYS A 248 8.62 11.85 1.80
N ALA A 249 9.43 10.83 2.02
CA ALA A 249 9.38 10.05 3.26
C ALA A 249 9.71 10.89 4.50
N ALA A 250 10.63 11.85 4.40
CA ALA A 250 10.94 12.76 5.51
C ALA A 250 9.73 13.60 5.93
N HIS A 251 8.92 14.05 4.98
CA HIS A 251 7.68 14.76 5.29
C HIS A 251 6.63 13.84 5.94
N LEU A 252 6.50 12.60 5.46
CA LEU A 252 5.65 11.59 6.07
C LEU A 252 6.10 11.25 7.49
N ASP A 253 7.39 11.02 7.71
CA ASP A 253 8.00 10.71 9.02
C ASP A 253 7.77 11.83 10.04
N GLN A 254 7.96 13.09 9.63
CA GLN A 254 7.64 14.23 10.47
C GLN A 254 6.15 14.23 10.87
N THR A 255 5.25 14.00 9.92
CA THR A 255 3.81 13.94 10.19
C THR A 255 3.47 12.79 11.15
N ILE A 256 4.10 11.63 10.99
CA ILE A 256 3.96 10.48 11.88
C ILE A 256 4.37 10.84 13.30
N ALA A 257 5.55 11.47 13.48
CA ALA A 257 6.03 11.85 14.80
C ALA A 257 5.06 12.82 15.51
N GLU A 258 4.55 13.81 14.79
CA GLU A 258 3.56 14.76 15.32
C GLU A 258 2.24 14.07 15.71
N GLN A 259 1.73 13.17 14.86
CA GLN A 259 0.49 12.46 15.15
C GLN A 259 0.64 11.43 16.27
N LYS A 260 1.79 10.77 16.41
CA LYS A 260 2.08 9.88 17.56
C LYS A 260 1.97 10.61 18.88
N GLN A 261 2.53 11.82 18.98
CA GLN A 261 2.42 12.65 20.19
C GLN A 261 0.97 13.07 20.45
N ARG A 262 0.23 13.42 19.40
CA ARG A 262 -1.18 13.77 19.52
C ARG A 262 -2.02 12.61 20.05
N VAL A 263 -2.00 11.46 19.37
CA VAL A 263 -2.86 10.32 19.74
C VAL A 263 -2.50 9.73 21.10
N SER A 264 -1.22 9.78 21.49
CA SER A 264 -0.81 9.33 22.84
C SER A 264 -1.47 10.19 23.92
N ARG A 265 -1.42 11.52 23.78
CA ARG A 265 -2.09 12.43 24.72
C ARG A 265 -3.60 12.24 24.76
N GLU A 266 -4.22 11.98 23.60
CA GLU A 266 -5.66 11.71 23.54
C GLU A 266 -6.01 10.38 24.21
N TRP A 267 -5.24 9.31 23.99
CA TRP A 267 -5.46 8.03 24.66
C TRP A 267 -5.25 8.10 26.17
N ASP A 268 -4.25 8.86 26.63
CA ASP A 268 -4.04 9.10 28.06
C ASP A 268 -5.23 9.85 28.68
N ALA A 269 -5.77 10.84 27.98
CA ALA A 269 -6.95 11.60 28.42
C ALA A 269 -8.24 10.77 28.40
N GLU A 270 -8.35 9.78 27.51
CA GLU A 270 -9.49 8.84 27.44
C GLU A 270 -9.41 7.74 28.51
N ALA A 271 -8.21 7.45 29.02
CA ALA A 271 -7.97 6.42 30.03
C ALA A 271 -8.08 6.91 31.49
N GLY A 272 -7.98 8.22 31.71
CA GLY A 272 -8.11 8.88 33.02
C GLY A 272 -9.54 9.31 33.34
#